data_AF-A0A7S1FDD1-F1
#
_entry.id   AF-A0A7S1FDD1-F1
#
_cell.length_a   1.000
_cell.length_b   1.000
_cell.length_c   1.000
_cell.angle_alpha   90.00
_cell.angle_beta   90.00
_cell.angle_gamma   90.00
#
_symmetry.space_group_name_H-M   'P 1'
#
loop_
_entity.id
_entity.type
_entity.pdbx_description
1 polymer ?
#
loop_
_entity_poly.entity_id
_entity_poly.type
_entity_poly.pdbx_seq_one_letter_code
_entity_poly.pdbx_strand_id
1 'polypeptide(L)'
;FAYTAAMEIVLIVHFFLTPLVVCSWDIGLLAVICFTFFLVFLMWLLHLVPTDLENPFQVHVNGLDTERLQTTMNEILLNLMSEHMEYCPRMKRSMERREAERHLIGRKGACVVSPSPNQTMRRSSFSE
;
A
#
# COMPACT_ATOMS: atom_id res chain seq x y z
N PHE A 1 -22.00 6.92 -14.18
CA PHE A 1 -23.34 7.53 -14.17
C PHE A 1 -24.46 6.49 -14.19
N ALA A 2 -24.65 5.69 -15.26
CA ALA A 2 -25.75 4.72 -15.32
C ALA A 2 -25.72 3.66 -14.20
N TYR A 3 -24.53 3.18 -13.82
CA TYR A 3 -24.36 2.23 -12.72
C TYR A 3 -24.75 2.84 -11.36
N THR A 4 -24.24 4.03 -11.04
CA THR A 4 -24.57 4.76 -9.80
C THR A 4 -26.07 5.00 -9.67
N ALA A 5 -26.73 5.47 -10.75
CA ALA A 5 -28.17 5.68 -10.77
C ALA A 5 -28.96 4.38 -10.56
N ALA A 6 -28.51 3.26 -11.14
CA ALA A 6 -29.14 1.96 -10.91
C ALA A 6 -29.02 1.52 -9.45
N MET A 7 -27.86 1.73 -8.82
CA MET A 7 -27.65 1.41 -7.39
C MET A 7 -28.52 2.26 -6.47
N GLU A 8 -28.65 3.56 -6.74
CA GLU A 8 -29.54 4.44 -5.98
C GLU A 8 -31.01 3.98 -6.07
N ILE A 9 -31.49 3.63 -7.27
CA ILE A 9 -32.85 3.12 -7.45
C ILE A 9 -33.06 1.81 -6.67
N VAL A 10 -32.09 0.89 -6.72
CA VAL A 10 -32.14 -0.36 -5.94
C VAL A 10 -32.16 -0.09 -4.44
N LEU A 11 -31.37 0.86 -3.95
CA LEU A 11 -31.35 1.25 -2.53
C LEU A 11 -32.68 1.87 -2.09
N ILE A 12 -33.31 2.71 -2.93
CA ILE A 12 -34.63 3.29 -2.66
C ILE A 12 -35.68 2.18 -2.57
N VAL A 13 -35.69 1.24 -3.52
CA VAL A 13 -36.62 0.10 -3.49
C VAL A 13 -36.39 -0.76 -2.25
N HIS A 14 -35.13 -1.05 -1.92
CA HIS A 14 -34.75 -1.81 -0.72
C HIS A 14 -35.20 -1.11 0.57
N PHE A 15 -35.10 0.22 0.64
CA PHE A 15 -35.54 1.02 1.79
C PHE A 15 -37.02 0.80 2.13
N PHE A 16 -37.89 0.64 1.12
CA PHE A 16 -39.32 0.39 1.33
C PHE A 16 -39.67 -1.10 1.47
N LEU A 17 -38.97 -1.97 0.73
CA LEU A 17 -39.26 -3.40 0.72
C LEU A 17 -38.85 -4.07 2.05
N THR A 18 -37.69 -3.70 2.60
CA THR A 18 -37.15 -4.27 3.83
C THR A 18 -38.10 -4.10 5.04
N PRO A 19 -38.63 -2.91 5.38
CA PRO A 19 -39.60 -2.79 6.46
C PRO A 19 -40.90 -3.56 6.20
N LEU A 20 -41.36 -3.63 4.96
CA LEU A 20 -42.57 -4.38 4.62
C LEU A 20 -42.38 -5.88 4.85
N VAL A 21 -41.23 -6.44 4.45
CA VAL A 21 -40.90 -7.85 4.67
C VAL A 21 -40.68 -8.14 6.15
N VAL A 22 -39.96 -7.30 6.89
CA VAL A 22 -39.67 -7.56 8.31
C VAL A 22 -40.93 -7.42 9.17
N CYS A 23 -41.87 -6.55 8.81
CA CYS A 23 -43.19 -6.48 9.46
C CYS A 23 -44.05 -7.73 9.26
N SER A 24 -43.79 -8.53 8.22
CA SER A 24 -44.47 -9.82 8.01
C SER A 24 -43.92 -10.94 8.90
N TRP A 25 -42.79 -10.70 9.58
CA TRP A 25 -42.22 -11.68 10.49
C TRP A 25 -42.89 -11.53 11.86
N ASP A 26 -43.24 -12.66 12.48
CA ASP A 26 -43.79 -12.72 13.84
C ASP A 26 -42.68 -12.51 14.89
N ILE A 27 -42.04 -11.34 14.87
CA ILE A 27 -41.01 -10.89 15.82
C ILE A 27 -41.54 -9.72 16.66
N GLY A 28 -40.95 -9.53 17.84
CA GLY A 28 -41.23 -8.36 18.67
C GLY A 28 -40.85 -7.04 18.01
N LEU A 29 -41.56 -5.96 18.34
CA LEU A 29 -41.39 -4.61 17.78
C LEU A 29 -39.94 -4.09 17.82
N LEU A 30 -39.23 -4.31 18.92
CA LEU A 30 -37.83 -3.90 19.05
C LEU A 30 -36.92 -4.62 18.05
N ALA A 31 -37.17 -5.91 17.80
CA ALA A 31 -36.40 -6.66 16.82
C ALA A 31 -36.65 -6.14 15.40
N VAL A 32 -37.91 -5.85 15.05
CA VAL A 32 -38.30 -5.29 13.74
C VAL A 32 -37.57 -3.96 13.48
N ILE A 33 -37.54 -3.05 14.45
CA ILE A 33 -36.87 -1.76 14.32
C ILE A 33 -35.35 -1.94 14.17
N CYS A 34 -34.74 -2.78 15.01
CA CYS A 34 -33.29 -3.04 14.92
C CYS A 34 -32.92 -3.65 13.57
N PHE A 35 -33.62 -4.69 13.11
CA PHE A 35 -33.31 -5.37 11.85
C PHE A 35 -33.50 -4.45 10.64
N THR A 36 -34.59 -3.69 10.60
CA THR A 36 -34.83 -2.73 9.50
C THR A 36 -33.77 -1.63 9.47
N PHE A 37 -33.41 -1.08 10.63
CA PHE A 37 -32.34 -0.10 10.73
C PHE A 37 -31.00 -0.67 10.25
N PHE A 38 -30.56 -1.83 10.76
CA PHE A 38 -29.26 -2.39 10.38
C PHE A 38 -29.17 -2.77 8.89
N LEU A 39 -30.20 -3.40 8.34
CA LEU A 39 -30.21 -3.82 6.94
C LEU A 39 -30.14 -2.63 5.98
N VAL A 40 -30.97 -1.62 6.23
CA VAL A 40 -31.00 -0.40 5.43
C VAL A 40 -29.71 0.39 5.62
N PHE A 41 -29.32 0.65 6.86
CA PHE A 41 -28.11 1.41 7.18
C PHE A 41 -26.85 0.81 6.56
N LEU A 42 -26.68 -0.52 6.65
CA LEU A 42 -25.50 -1.19 6.09
C LEU A 42 -25.43 -1.06 4.57
N MET A 43 -26.56 -1.17 3.87
CA MET A 43 -26.62 -1.01 2.42
C MET A 43 -26.31 0.43 1.99
N TRP A 44 -26.82 1.43 2.72
CA TRP A 44 -26.48 2.84 2.48
C TRP A 44 -25.01 3.13 2.78
N LEU A 45 -24.47 2.59 3.86
CA LEU A 45 -23.05 2.73 4.20
C LEU A 45 -22.16 2.13 3.10
N LEU A 46 -22.50 0.93 2.62
CA LEU A 46 -21.76 0.27 1.54
C LEU A 46 -21.87 1.01 0.20
N HIS A 47 -22.90 1.81 -0.02
CA HIS A 47 -23.01 2.64 -1.21
C HIS A 47 -22.19 3.94 -1.09
N LEU A 48 -22.20 4.57 0.08
CA LEU A 48 -21.53 5.85 0.31
C LEU A 48 -20.02 5.71 0.48
N VAL A 49 -19.54 4.68 1.19
CA VAL A 49 -18.10 4.49 1.46
C VAL A 49 -17.28 4.32 0.16
N PRO A 50 -17.69 3.47 -0.80
CA PRO A 50 -16.97 3.36 -2.08
C PRO A 50 -17.05 4.62 -2.92
N THR A 51 -18.09 5.43 -2.78
CA THR A 51 -18.22 6.68 -3.54
C THR A 51 -17.09 7.65 -3.19
N ASP A 52 -16.71 7.72 -1.91
CA ASP A 52 -15.56 8.50 -1.45
C ASP A 52 -14.21 7.88 -1.86
N LEU A 53 -14.17 6.55 -2.08
CA LEU A 53 -12.97 5.80 -2.46
C LEU A 53 -12.78 5.64 -3.97
N GLU A 54 -13.83 5.80 -4.78
CA GLU A 54 -13.81 5.61 -6.23
C GLU A 54 -12.92 6.64 -6.91
N ASN A 55 -12.77 7.83 -6.31
CA ASN A 55 -11.86 8.85 -6.80
C ASN A 55 -11.07 9.52 -5.66
N PRO A 56 -9.92 8.92 -5.27
CA PRO A 56 -9.08 9.48 -4.20
C PRO A 56 -8.36 10.77 -4.62
N PHE A 57 -8.44 11.18 -5.89
CA PHE A 57 -7.82 12.41 -6.39
C PHE A 57 -8.75 13.62 -6.35
N GLN A 58 -10.02 13.43 -5.97
CA GLN A 58 -10.91 14.55 -5.73
C GLN A 58 -10.51 15.28 -4.45
N VAL A 59 -10.56 16.62 -4.51
CA VAL A 59 -10.23 17.53 -3.41
C VAL A 59 -11.38 17.53 -2.39
N HIS A 60 -11.61 16.40 -1.74
CA HIS A 60 -12.55 16.24 -0.64
C HIS A 60 -11.79 15.95 0.65
N VAL A 61 -12.48 16.00 1.80
CA VAL A 61 -11.86 15.96 3.14
C VAL A 61 -11.00 14.69 3.38
N ASN A 62 -11.34 13.59 2.71
CA ASN A 62 -10.60 12.32 2.74
C ASN A 62 -9.80 12.04 1.44
N GLY A 63 -9.69 13.04 0.57
CA GLY A 63 -8.95 12.95 -0.69
C GLY A 63 -7.43 12.99 -0.48
N LEU A 64 -6.70 12.46 -1.44
CA LEU A 64 -5.25 12.55 -1.51
C LEU A 64 -4.86 14.00 -1.81
N ASP A 65 -3.97 14.56 -0.99
CA ASP A 65 -3.40 15.89 -1.21
C ASP A 65 -2.41 15.85 -2.38
N THR A 66 -2.94 16.05 -3.59
CA THR A 66 -2.17 16.04 -4.83
C THR A 66 -1.20 17.22 -4.92
N GLU A 67 -1.52 18.36 -4.31
CA GLU A 67 -0.65 19.55 -4.33
C GLU A 67 0.62 19.31 -3.52
N ARG A 68 0.46 18.75 -2.31
CA ARG A 68 1.61 18.35 -1.49
C ARG A 68 2.41 17.24 -2.16
N LEU A 69 1.75 16.25 -2.75
CA LEU A 69 2.43 15.15 -3.45
C LEU A 69 3.26 15.68 -4.63
N GLN A 70 2.70 16.59 -5.42
CA GLN A 70 3.40 17.24 -6.54
C GLN A 70 4.59 18.06 -6.04
N THR A 71 4.42 18.83 -4.95
CA THR A 71 5.49 19.63 -4.36
C THR A 71 6.64 18.74 -3.88
N THR A 72 6.34 17.68 -3.13
CA THR A 72 7.35 16.72 -2.67
C THR A 72 8.05 16.01 -3.83
N MET A 73 7.33 15.63 -4.89
CA MET A 73 7.95 15.02 -6.08
C MET A 73 8.94 15.98 -6.74
N ASN A 74 8.57 17.24 -6.91
CA ASN A 74 9.43 18.26 -7.48
C ASN A 74 10.69 18.50 -6.64
N GLU A 75 10.55 18.56 -5.31
CA GLU A 75 11.69 18.68 -4.39
C GLU A 75 12.65 17.49 -4.50
N ILE A 76 12.12 16.27 -4.58
CA ILE A 76 12.96 15.07 -4.76
C ILE A 76 13.69 15.11 -6.10
N LEU A 77 13.00 15.49 -7.19
CA LEU A 77 13.62 15.61 -8.51
C LEU A 77 14.75 16.66 -8.52
N LEU A 78 14.53 17.81 -7.89
CA LEU A 78 15.57 18.84 -7.74
C LEU A 78 16.75 18.32 -6.90
N ASN A 79 16.50 17.57 -5.83
CA ASN A 79 17.55 16.98 -5.01
C ASN A 79 18.34 15.90 -5.77
N LEU A 80 17.69 15.10 -6.61
CA LEU A 80 18.36 14.10 -7.46
C LEU A 80 19.26 14.74 -8.51
N MET A 81 18.90 15.91 -9.02
CA MET A 81 19.73 16.70 -9.93
C MET A 81 20.82 17.52 -9.20
N SER A 82 20.82 17.53 -7.87
CA SER A 82 21.84 18.26 -7.10
C SER A 82 23.17 17.52 -7.13
N GLU A 83 24.26 18.28 -7.16
CA GLU A 83 25.65 17.80 -7.19
C GLU A 83 25.97 16.80 -6.05
N HIS A 84 25.22 16.84 -4.95
CA HIS A 84 25.37 15.94 -3.80
C HIS A 84 24.98 14.48 -4.11
N MET A 85 24.10 14.26 -5.09
CA MET A 85 23.64 12.92 -5.50
C MET A 85 24.50 12.27 -6.60
N GLU A 86 25.45 13.01 -7.19
CA GLU A 86 26.44 12.44 -8.11
C GLU A 86 27.43 11.51 -7.39
N TYR A 87 27.54 11.62 -6.07
CA TYR A 87 28.38 10.77 -5.25
C TYR A 87 27.70 9.43 -4.94
N CYS A 88 28.02 8.40 -5.73
CA CYS A 88 27.71 7.02 -5.35
C CYS A 88 28.67 6.55 -4.25
N PRO A 89 28.19 6.24 -3.02
CA PRO A 89 29.06 5.77 -1.95
C PRO A 89 29.69 4.43 -2.35
N ARG A 90 31.01 4.45 -2.58
CA ARG A 90 31.76 3.22 -2.86
C ARG A 90 31.79 2.34 -1.61
N MET A 91 31.27 1.13 -1.75
CA MET A 91 31.35 0.09 -0.73
C MET A 91 32.84 -0.16 -0.39
N LYS A 92 33.23 0.16 0.86
CA LYS A 92 34.59 -0.07 1.34
C LYS A 92 34.75 -1.56 1.65
N ARG A 93 35.60 -2.23 0.87
CA ARG A 93 35.92 -3.67 0.93
C ARG A 93 36.30 -4.21 2.33
N SER A 94 36.67 -3.33 3.26
CA SER A 94 37.04 -3.67 4.63
C SER A 94 35.85 -4.05 5.53
N MET A 95 34.67 -3.48 5.29
CA MET A 95 33.44 -3.83 6.03
C MET A 95 32.82 -5.12 5.48
N GLU A 96 32.88 -5.30 4.16
CA GLU A 96 32.31 -6.44 3.45
C GLU A 96 32.83 -7.78 3.98
N ARG A 97 34.14 -7.92 4.20
CA ARG A 97 34.70 -9.20 4.66
C ARG A 97 34.31 -9.56 6.09
N ARG A 98 34.41 -8.61 7.02
CA ARG A 98 34.22 -8.86 8.45
C ARG A 98 32.75 -8.97 8.85
N GLU A 99 31.88 -8.28 8.13
CA GLU A 99 30.44 -8.26 8.38
C GLU A 99 29.74 -9.37 7.61
N ALA A 100 30.12 -9.66 6.35
CA ALA A 100 29.64 -10.85 5.65
C ALA A 100 30.10 -12.14 6.34
N GLU A 101 31.33 -12.21 6.87
CA GLU A 101 31.76 -13.34 7.70
C GLU A 101 30.85 -13.50 8.94
N ARG A 102 30.48 -12.42 9.64
CA ARG A 102 29.52 -12.51 10.77
C ARG A 102 28.15 -13.04 10.35
N HIS A 103 27.64 -12.62 9.19
CA HIS A 103 26.33 -13.07 8.70
C HIS A 103 26.36 -14.51 8.16
N LEU A 104 27.49 -15.00 7.68
CA LEU A 104 27.66 -16.38 7.20
C LEU A 104 27.93 -17.39 8.32
N ILE A 105 28.51 -16.96 9.45
CA ILE A 105 28.79 -17.82 10.62
C ILE A 105 27.50 -18.28 11.33
N GLY A 106 26.35 -17.62 11.08
CA GLY A 106 25.03 -18.03 11.60
C GLY A 106 24.43 -19.27 10.92
N ARG A 107 24.97 -19.71 9.77
CA ARG A 107 24.47 -20.88 9.04
C ARG A 107 25.43 -22.05 9.26
N LYS A 108 25.14 -22.86 10.30
CA LYS A 108 25.77 -24.19 10.51
C LYS A 108 25.64 -25.01 9.21
N GLY A 109 26.67 -25.01 8.37
CA GLY A 109 26.69 -25.78 7.12
C GLY A 109 27.43 -25.19 5.92
N ALA A 110 28.00 -23.98 6.00
CA ALA A 110 28.80 -23.45 4.88
C ALA A 110 30.20 -24.12 4.83
N CYS A 111 30.48 -24.78 3.72
CA CYS A 111 31.72 -25.50 3.43
C CYS A 111 32.94 -24.55 3.55
N VAL A 112 33.93 -24.95 4.37
CA VAL A 112 35.20 -24.23 4.49
C VAL A 112 36.03 -24.51 3.23
N VAL A 113 36.01 -23.57 2.28
CA VAL A 113 36.98 -23.56 1.19
C VAL A 113 38.27 -22.94 1.75
N SER A 114 39.25 -23.80 2.01
CA SER A 114 40.59 -23.40 2.44
C SER A 114 41.27 -22.57 1.36
N PRO A 115 41.95 -21.45 1.70
CA PRO A 115 42.72 -20.70 0.70
C PRO A 115 43.94 -21.53 0.29
N SER A 116 43.98 -21.95 -0.97
CA SER A 116 45.16 -22.57 -1.57
C SER A 116 46.30 -21.54 -1.66
N PRO A 117 47.54 -21.85 -1.26
CA PRO A 117 48.59 -20.84 -1.07
C PRO A 117 49.28 -20.34 -2.35
N ASN A 118 48.72 -20.60 -3.54
CA ASN A 118 49.39 -20.30 -4.81
C ASN A 118 48.56 -19.40 -5.76
N GLN A 119 48.28 -18.15 -5.37
CA GLN A 119 48.04 -17.10 -6.36
C GLN A 119 48.95 -15.90 -6.13
N THR A 120 50.17 -16.09 -6.62
CA THR A 120 51.07 -15.07 -7.10
C THR A 120 50.34 -14.05 -7.98
N MET A 121 50.34 -12.81 -7.50
CA MET A 121 50.62 -11.59 -8.26
C MET A 121 50.37 -11.66 -9.79
N ARG A 122 49.30 -11.03 -10.27
CA ARG A 122 49.34 -10.39 -11.59
C ARG A 122 48.60 -9.06 -11.59
N ARG A 123 49.42 -8.02 -11.56
CA ARG A 123 49.09 -6.61 -11.78
C ARG A 123 49.00 -6.40 -13.29
N SER A 124 47.90 -5.85 -13.79
CA SER A 124 47.81 -5.14 -15.08
C SER A 124 46.49 -4.35 -15.09
N SER A 125 46.49 -3.05 -14.78
CA SER A 125 46.66 -1.95 -15.74
C SER A 125 45.71 -2.06 -16.94
N PHE A 126 44.63 -1.27 -16.94
CA PHE A 126 44.18 -0.60 -18.15
C PHE A 126 43.34 0.62 -17.78
N SER A 127 43.88 1.78 -18.11
CA SER A 127 43.17 3.04 -18.30
C SER A 127 42.68 3.07 -19.74
N GLU A 128 41.43 3.47 -19.95
CA GLU A 128 40.99 4.51 -20.89
C GLU A 128 39.54 4.88 -20.57
#